data_AF-A0A924LX02-F1
#
_entry.id   AF-A0A924LX02-F1
#
_cell.length_a   1.000
_cell.length_b   1.000
_cell.length_c   1.000
_cell.angle_alpha   90.00
_cell.angle_beta   90.00
_cell.angle_gamma   90.00
#
_symmetry.space_group_name_H-M   'P 1'
#
loop_
_entity.id
_entity.type
_entity.pdbx_description
1 polymer ?
#
loop_
_entity_poly.entity_id
_entity_poly.type
_entity_poly.pdbx_seq_one_letter_code
_entity_poly.pdbx_strand_id
1 'polypeptide(L)'
;MRAEPLCVCPGVEPFLHADGTLYFLPVPGRDQLQVDAPFGGWLHELAVVGATPDVPSDQLEAFVEVVEYLRDEGYLRAQTRIHSEDTSSHDRQVRWFGQEGVDGPAAQRRLAASTVLVLGVGGLGGSVAELLARSGVGRLVLLDH
;
A
#
# COMPACT_ATOMS: atom_id res chain seq x y z
N MET A 1 4.59 15.51 22.25
CA MET A 1 4.37 14.38 21.33
C MET A 1 4.62 14.88 19.92
N ARG A 2 5.59 14.34 19.18
CA ARG A 2 5.73 14.63 17.75
C ARG A 2 4.75 13.71 17.01
N ALA A 3 3.88 14.26 16.18
CA ALA A 3 3.00 13.48 15.32
C ALA A 3 3.84 12.53 14.46
N GLU A 4 3.38 11.30 14.30
CA GLU A 4 4.05 10.33 13.44
C GLU A 4 3.95 10.81 11.97
N PRO A 5 5.04 10.72 11.19
CA PRO A 5 5.01 11.10 9.78
C PRO A 5 3.98 10.25 9.04
N LEU A 6 3.26 10.84 8.09
CA LEU A 6 2.21 10.18 7.30
C LEU A 6 2.74 9.77 5.93
N CYS A 7 2.20 8.71 5.35
CA CYS A 7 2.45 8.36 3.96
C CYS A 7 1.18 7.85 3.27
N VAL A 8 1.16 7.93 1.94
CA VAL A 8 0.11 7.31 1.12
C VAL A 8 0.12 5.79 1.33
N CYS A 9 -1.07 5.20 1.40
CA CYS A 9 -1.21 3.75 1.52
C CYS A 9 -0.64 3.03 0.30
N PRO A 10 -0.03 1.84 0.47
CA PRO A 10 0.48 1.08 -0.66
C PRO A 10 -0.63 0.76 -1.67
N GLY A 11 -0.38 1.00 -2.95
CA GLY A 11 -1.34 0.74 -4.02
C GLY A 11 -2.33 1.88 -4.26
N VAL A 12 -2.25 2.96 -3.49
CA VAL A 12 -2.86 4.25 -3.82
C VAL A 12 -1.81 5.07 -4.57
N GLU A 13 -2.13 5.51 -5.79
CA GLU A 13 -1.21 6.30 -6.61
C GLU A 13 -1.60 7.79 -6.56
N PRO A 14 -0.79 8.64 -5.89
CA PRO A 14 -1.03 10.07 -5.84
C PRO A 14 -0.55 10.77 -7.11
N PHE A 15 -1.33 11.73 -7.62
CA PHE A 15 -0.96 12.60 -8.72
C PHE A 15 -1.33 14.04 -8.40
N LEU A 16 -0.32 14.91 -8.25
CA LEU A 16 -0.54 16.34 -8.04
C LEU A 16 -0.66 17.05 -9.39
N HIS A 17 -1.78 17.73 -9.59
CA HIS A 17 -2.00 18.57 -10.77
C HIS A 17 -1.46 19.99 -10.56
N ALA A 18 -1.20 20.70 -11.65
CA ALA A 18 -0.54 22.01 -11.64
C ALA A 18 -1.33 23.12 -10.93
N ASP A 19 -2.65 22.96 -10.78
CA ASP A 19 -3.51 23.87 -10.04
C ASP A 19 -3.52 23.62 -8.51
N GLY A 20 -2.79 22.60 -8.04
CA GLY A 20 -2.72 22.21 -6.63
C GLY A 20 -3.74 21.15 -6.22
N THR A 21 -4.55 20.64 -7.14
CA THR A 21 -5.46 19.51 -6.89
C THR A 21 -4.67 18.20 -6.79
N LEU A 22 -4.90 17.43 -5.74
CA LEU A 22 -4.31 16.10 -5.56
C LEU A 22 -5.33 15.03 -5.92
N TYR A 23 -4.97 14.18 -6.86
CA TYR A 23 -5.75 13.01 -7.24
C TYR A 23 -5.17 11.76 -6.62
N PHE A 24 -6.03 10.90 -6.09
CA PHE A 24 -5.72 9.51 -5.79
C PHE A 24 -6.30 8.66 -6.90
N LEU A 25 -5.42 8.12 -7.76
CA LEU A 25 -5.83 7.34 -8.92
C LEU A 25 -6.55 6.05 -8.47
N PRO A 26 -7.52 5.60 -9.27
CA PRO A 26 -8.39 4.51 -8.89
C PRO A 26 -7.61 3.22 -8.68
N VAL A 27 -7.93 2.60 -7.55
CA VAL A 27 -7.59 1.25 -7.20
C VAL A 27 -8.74 0.35 -7.67
N PRO A 28 -8.54 -0.90 -8.11
CA PRO A 28 -9.66 -1.75 -8.53
C PRO A 28 -10.78 -1.76 -7.47
N GLY A 29 -12.00 -1.38 -7.87
CA GLY A 29 -13.16 -1.31 -6.99
C GLY A 29 -13.39 0.01 -6.24
N ARG A 30 -12.60 1.06 -6.48
CA ARG A 30 -12.82 2.40 -5.92
C ARG A 30 -12.85 3.48 -7.00
N ASP A 31 -13.72 4.48 -6.80
CA ASP A 31 -13.73 5.70 -7.61
C ASP A 31 -12.47 6.53 -7.34
N GLN A 32 -12.10 7.34 -8.33
CA GLN A 32 -11.04 8.33 -8.19
C GLN A 32 -11.43 9.36 -7.13
N LEU A 33 -10.56 9.59 -6.15
CA LEU A 33 -10.75 10.63 -5.15
C LEU A 33 -9.92 11.86 -5.53
N GLN A 34 -10.52 13.05 -5.47
CA GLN A 34 -9.81 14.31 -5.65
C GLN A 34 -9.85 15.12 -4.36
N VAL A 35 -8.76 15.84 -4.09
CA VAL A 35 -8.69 16.86 -3.04
C VAL A 35 -8.22 18.15 -3.68
N ASP A 36 -9.12 19.12 -3.73
CA ASP A 36 -8.89 20.40 -4.40
C ASP A 36 -7.83 21.24 -3.66
N ALA A 37 -7.26 22.22 -4.37
CA ALA A 37 -6.40 23.22 -3.77
C ALA A 37 -7.17 24.07 -2.73
N PRO A 38 -6.54 24.51 -1.63
CA PRO A 38 -5.11 24.31 -1.30
C PRO A 38 -4.81 22.99 -0.60
N PHE A 39 -5.83 22.25 -0.13
CA PHE A 39 -5.67 21.03 0.66
C PHE A 39 -4.87 19.94 -0.07
N GLY A 40 -5.06 19.80 -1.39
CA GLY A 40 -4.30 18.85 -2.21
C GLY A 40 -2.79 19.08 -2.18
N GLY A 41 -2.35 20.34 -2.28
CA GLY A 41 -0.94 20.72 -2.19
C GLY A 41 -0.34 20.39 -0.83
N TRP A 42 -1.04 20.76 0.26
CA TRP A 42 -0.61 20.46 1.62
C TRP A 42 -0.55 18.96 1.91
N LEU A 43 -1.52 18.18 1.41
CA LEU A 43 -1.50 16.72 1.51
C LEU A 43 -0.31 16.11 0.77
N HIS A 44 0.02 16.61 -0.42
CA HIS A 44 1.15 16.13 -1.19
C HIS A 44 2.47 16.38 -0.43
N GLU A 45 2.66 17.58 0.13
CA GLU A 45 3.81 17.88 0.99
C GLU A 45 3.85 16.94 2.20
N LEU A 46 2.73 16.74 2.89
CA LEU A 46 2.64 15.94 4.10
C LEU A 46 2.89 14.44 3.87
N ALA A 47 2.21 13.83 2.89
CA ALA A 47 2.10 12.38 2.76
C ALA A 47 2.85 11.77 1.56
N VAL A 48 3.30 12.60 0.61
CA VAL A 48 4.08 12.14 -0.56
C VAL A 48 5.53 12.57 -0.42
N VAL A 49 5.77 13.84 -0.09
CA VAL A 49 7.13 14.38 0.11
C VAL A 49 7.66 14.06 1.52
N GLY A 50 6.77 13.99 2.52
CA GLY A 50 7.14 13.80 3.92
C GLY A 50 7.65 15.08 4.59
N ALA A 51 7.21 16.24 4.10
CA ALA A 51 7.48 17.56 4.64
C ALA A 51 6.31 18.03 5.53
N THR A 52 6.54 19.06 6.36
CA THR A 52 5.45 19.70 7.12
C THR A 52 4.91 20.87 6.30
N PRO A 53 3.64 20.85 5.85
CA PRO A 53 3.06 21.94 5.08
C PRO A 53 2.84 23.18 5.95
N ASP A 54 2.97 24.36 5.33
CA ASP A 54 2.62 25.64 5.95
C ASP A 54 1.12 25.90 5.80
N VAL A 55 0.35 25.41 6.78
CA VAL A 55 -1.12 25.51 6.79
C VAL A 55 -1.54 26.72 7.64
N PRO A 56 -2.31 27.68 7.08
CA PRO A 56 -2.87 28.79 7.84
C PRO A 56 -3.68 28.32 9.05
N SER A 57 -3.55 29.02 10.18
CA SER A 57 -4.19 28.60 11.43
C SER A 57 -5.72 28.50 11.35
N ASP A 58 -6.36 29.30 10.49
CA ASP A 58 -7.80 29.29 10.24
C ASP A 58 -8.26 28.11 9.36
N GLN A 59 -7.34 27.45 8.65
CA GLN A 59 -7.60 26.28 7.81
C GLN A 59 -7.11 24.97 8.44
N LEU A 60 -6.37 25.04 9.54
CA LEU A 60 -5.72 23.88 10.15
C LEU A 60 -6.73 22.81 10.61
N GLU A 61 -7.84 23.22 11.21
CA GLU A 61 -8.88 22.29 11.66
C GLU A 61 -9.49 21.52 10.49
N ALA A 62 -9.90 22.22 9.42
CA ALA A 62 -10.42 21.60 8.21
C ALA A 62 -9.39 20.67 7.52
N PHE A 63 -8.11 21.07 7.50
CA PHE A 63 -7.07 20.21 6.95
C PHE A 63 -6.88 18.92 7.76
N VAL A 64 -6.95 19.00 9.09
CA VAL A 64 -6.89 17.82 9.96
C VAL A 64 -8.08 16.90 9.71
N GLU A 65 -9.30 17.43 9.57
CA GLU A 65 -10.48 16.63 9.23
C GLU A 65 -10.30 15.87 7.92
N VAL A 66 -9.76 16.51 6.88
CA VAL A 66 -9.44 15.85 5.60
C VAL A 66 -8.41 14.74 5.80
N VAL A 67 -7.36 14.97 6.58
CA VAL A 67 -6.32 13.97 6.86
C VAL A 67 -6.90 12.76 7.60
N GLU A 68 -7.73 12.98 8.60
CA GLU A 68 -8.36 11.88 9.36
C GLU A 68 -9.36 11.11 8.48
N TYR A 69 -10.18 11.80 7.68
CA TYR A 69 -11.06 11.13 6.70
C TYR A 69 -10.27 10.23 5.75
N LEU A 70 -9.19 10.73 5.17
CA LEU A 70 -8.35 9.95 4.26
C LEU A 70 -7.65 8.77 4.96
N ARG A 71 -7.35 8.90 6.25
CA ARG A 71 -6.80 7.79 7.04
C ARG A 71 -7.85 6.72 7.29
N ASP A 72 -9.06 7.12 7.70
CA ASP A 72 -10.18 6.22 7.96
C ASP A 72 -10.62 5.46 6.70
N GLU A 73 -10.60 6.14 5.55
CA GLU A 73 -10.88 5.54 4.24
C GLU A 73 -9.71 4.73 3.67
N GLY A 74 -8.55 4.70 4.36
CA GLY A 74 -7.39 3.89 3.98
C GLY A 74 -6.56 4.44 2.81
N TYR A 75 -6.66 5.74 2.52
CA TYR A 75 -5.77 6.43 1.57
C TYR A 75 -4.42 6.82 2.19
N LEU A 76 -4.41 7.10 3.51
CA LEU A 76 -3.21 7.47 4.26
C LEU A 76 -2.97 6.51 5.42
N ARG A 77 -1.71 6.35 5.79
CA ARG A 77 -1.29 5.62 7.00
C ARG A 77 -0.13 6.33 7.69
N ALA A 78 0.09 6.01 8.96
CA ALA A 78 1.34 6.38 9.61
C ALA A 78 2.52 5.71 8.88
N GLN A 79 3.56 6.48 8.61
CA GLN A 79 4.81 6.02 8.04
C GLN A 79 5.58 5.25 9.11
N THR A 80 5.46 3.93 9.08
CA THR A 80 6.42 3.07 9.77
C THR A 80 7.79 3.36 9.16
N ARG A 81 8.81 3.69 9.98
CA ARG A 81 10.18 3.90 9.49
C ARG A 81 10.55 2.74 8.56
N ILE A 82 10.74 3.05 7.29
CA ILE A 82 11.25 2.11 6.30
C ILE A 82 12.69 1.84 6.73
N HIS A 83 12.93 0.73 7.43
CA HIS A 83 14.26 0.16 7.44
C HIS A 83 14.58 -0.29 6.01
N SER A 84 15.84 -0.19 5.61
CA SER A 84 16.39 -0.60 4.31
C SER A 84 16.14 -2.06 3.90
N GLU A 85 15.35 -2.80 4.68
CA GLU A 85 14.89 -4.17 4.44
C GLU A 85 13.55 -4.23 3.66
N ASP A 86 12.90 -3.09 3.39
CA ASP A 86 11.61 -3.03 2.67
C ASP A 86 11.73 -3.13 1.14
N THR A 87 12.84 -3.70 0.65
CA THR A 87 13.00 -4.26 -0.70
C THR A 87 12.56 -5.72 -0.74
N SER A 88 11.50 -6.07 0.00
CA SER A 88 10.89 -7.39 -0.10
C SER A 88 10.48 -7.64 -1.55
N SER A 89 10.88 -8.78 -2.11
CA SER A 89 10.50 -9.22 -3.46
C SER A 89 8.99 -9.29 -3.68
N HIS A 90 8.21 -9.23 -2.59
CA HIS A 90 6.76 -9.32 -2.55
C HIS A 90 6.07 -7.97 -2.30
N ASP A 91 6.77 -6.83 -2.36
CA ASP A 91 6.17 -5.50 -2.09
C ASP A 91 4.88 -5.31 -2.92
N ARG A 92 4.94 -5.53 -4.24
CA ARG A 92 3.76 -5.39 -5.12
C ARG A 92 2.54 -6.22 -4.69
N GLN A 93 2.72 -7.48 -4.33
CA GLN A 93 1.58 -8.32 -3.88
C GLN A 93 1.11 -7.93 -2.47
N VAL A 94 2.03 -7.50 -1.59
CA VAL A 94 1.66 -6.95 -0.27
C VAL A 94 0.78 -5.73 -0.42
N ARG A 95 1.07 -4.84 -1.38
CA ARG A 95 0.19 -3.70 -1.70
C ARG A 95 -1.16 -4.18 -2.19
N TRP A 96 -1.18 -5.12 -3.13
CA TRP A 96 -2.41 -5.67 -3.70
C TRP A 96 -3.34 -6.27 -2.63
N PHE A 97 -2.80 -7.03 -1.67
CA PHE A 97 -3.61 -7.53 -0.54
C PHE A 97 -4.29 -6.41 0.25
N GLY A 98 -3.59 -5.29 0.46
CA GLY A 98 -4.17 -4.11 1.11
C GLY A 98 -5.36 -3.52 0.34
N GLN A 99 -5.31 -3.54 -0.99
CA GLN A 99 -6.41 -3.08 -1.85
C GLN A 99 -7.65 -3.97 -1.71
N GLU A 100 -7.46 -5.27 -1.46
CA GLU A 100 -8.53 -6.25 -1.22
C GLU A 100 -9.02 -6.27 0.24
N GLY A 101 -8.61 -5.30 1.08
CA GLY A 101 -9.00 -5.22 2.48
C GLY A 101 -8.33 -6.26 3.38
N VAL A 102 -7.23 -6.87 2.93
CA VAL A 102 -6.42 -7.83 3.70
C VAL A 102 -5.17 -7.14 4.24
N ASP A 103 -4.79 -7.41 5.48
CA ASP A 103 -3.47 -7.00 6.00
C ASP A 103 -2.36 -7.66 5.17
N GLY A 104 -1.78 -6.91 4.24
CA GLY A 104 -0.78 -7.39 3.29
C GLY A 104 0.46 -7.99 3.94
N PRO A 105 1.13 -7.30 4.88
CA PRO A 105 2.24 -7.87 5.63
C PRO A 105 1.88 -9.13 6.41
N ALA A 106 0.69 -9.22 7.02
CA ALA A 106 0.24 -10.45 7.67
C ALA A 106 -0.03 -11.57 6.66
N ALA A 107 -0.65 -11.27 5.52
CA ALA A 107 -0.89 -12.22 4.44
C ALA A 107 0.43 -12.79 3.88
N GLN A 108 1.43 -11.94 3.67
CA GLN A 108 2.74 -12.40 3.20
C GLN A 108 3.45 -13.30 4.21
N ARG A 109 3.38 -12.95 5.51
CA ARG A 109 3.91 -13.81 6.59
C ARG A 109 3.21 -15.17 6.62
N ARG A 110 1.89 -15.21 6.36
CA ARG A 110 1.15 -16.47 6.25
C ARG A 110 1.61 -17.32 5.07
N LEU A 111 1.85 -16.73 3.89
CA LEU A 111 2.42 -17.44 2.75
C LEU A 111 3.81 -18.01 3.09
N ALA A 112 4.68 -17.19 3.67
CA ALA A 112 6.03 -17.59 4.07
C ALA A 112 6.04 -18.71 5.14
N ALA A 113 5.00 -18.81 5.98
CA ALA A 113 4.85 -19.89 6.95
C ALA A 113 4.18 -21.16 6.39
N SER A 114 3.62 -21.11 5.18
CA SER A 114 2.84 -22.19 4.60
C SER A 114 3.71 -23.28 3.95
N THR A 115 3.20 -24.51 3.99
CA THR A 115 3.74 -25.65 3.23
C THR A 115 2.68 -26.13 2.23
N VAL A 116 3.04 -26.24 0.95
CA VAL A 116 2.13 -26.73 -0.11
C VAL A 116 2.71 -27.98 -0.77
N LEU A 117 1.89 -29.02 -0.89
CA LEU A 117 2.19 -30.23 -1.66
C LEU A 117 1.64 -30.09 -3.09
N VAL A 118 2.51 -30.26 -4.08
CA VAL A 118 2.15 -30.34 -5.50
C VAL A 118 2.28 -31.80 -5.93
N LEU A 119 1.15 -32.42 -6.26
CA LEU A 119 1.06 -33.80 -6.76
C LEU A 119 1.07 -33.79 -8.29
N GLY A 120 2.16 -34.25 -8.88
CA GLY A 120 2.45 -34.16 -10.30
C GLY A 120 3.08 -32.82 -10.68
N VAL A 121 4.26 -32.86 -11.29
CA VAL A 121 5.10 -31.73 -11.71
C VAL A 121 5.27 -31.73 -13.24
N GLY A 122 4.22 -32.15 -13.95
CA GLY A 122 4.09 -31.97 -15.39
C GLY A 122 3.76 -30.52 -15.78
N GLY A 123 3.22 -30.29 -16.98
CA GLY A 123 3.00 -28.92 -17.49
C GLY A 123 2.26 -27.97 -16.53
N LEU A 124 1.18 -28.44 -15.89
CA LEU A 124 0.43 -27.64 -14.92
C LEU A 124 1.14 -27.55 -13.56
N GLY A 125 1.61 -28.69 -13.06
CA GLY A 125 2.25 -28.79 -11.75
C GLY A 125 3.52 -27.95 -11.64
N GLY A 126 4.33 -27.94 -12.70
CA GLY A 126 5.51 -27.10 -12.82
C GLY A 126 5.16 -25.61 -12.76
N SER A 127 4.18 -25.15 -13.55
CA SER A 127 3.75 -23.74 -13.53
C SER A 127 3.15 -23.34 -12.17
N VAL A 128 2.37 -24.22 -11.53
CA VAL A 128 1.82 -23.96 -10.19
C VAL A 128 2.96 -23.87 -9.16
N ALA A 129 3.92 -24.79 -9.19
CA ALA A 129 5.06 -24.77 -8.28
C ALA A 129 5.89 -23.48 -8.46
N GLU A 130 6.12 -23.03 -9.70
CA GLU A 130 6.80 -21.77 -9.99
C GLU A 130 6.05 -20.57 -9.40
N LEU A 131 4.74 -20.47 -9.65
CA LEU A 131 3.93 -19.35 -9.16
C LEU A 131 3.87 -19.32 -7.62
N LEU A 132 3.73 -20.48 -6.97
CA LEU A 132 3.74 -20.58 -5.51
C LEU A 132 5.08 -20.13 -4.92
N ALA A 133 6.20 -20.55 -5.54
CA ALA A 133 7.53 -20.12 -5.13
C ALA A 133 7.70 -18.60 -5.27
N ARG A 134 7.31 -18.03 -6.42
CA ARG A 134 7.37 -16.59 -6.69
C ARG A 134 6.45 -15.74 -5.81
N SER A 135 5.35 -16.33 -5.34
CA SER A 135 4.42 -15.68 -4.41
C SER A 135 4.91 -15.71 -2.96
N GLY A 136 6.00 -16.42 -2.67
CA GLY A 136 6.63 -16.46 -1.35
C GLY A 136 6.08 -17.56 -0.43
N VAL A 137 5.59 -18.68 -0.97
CA VAL A 137 5.30 -19.87 -0.15
C VAL A 137 6.58 -20.41 0.46
N GLY A 138 6.61 -20.60 1.78
CA GLY A 138 7.83 -20.96 2.50
C GLY A 138 8.38 -22.35 2.19
N ARG A 139 7.50 -23.33 1.95
CA ARG A 139 7.91 -24.69 1.64
C ARG A 139 7.02 -25.32 0.57
N LEU A 140 7.65 -25.83 -0.48
CA LEU A 140 7.00 -26.67 -1.49
C LEU A 140 7.45 -28.12 -1.32
N VAL A 141 6.50 -29.03 -1.29
CA VAL A 141 6.75 -30.47 -1.42
C VAL A 141 6.29 -30.85 -2.81
N LEU A 142 7.21 -31.33 -3.64
CA LEU A 142 6.92 -31.75 -5.01
C LEU A 142 6.97 -33.27 -5.06
N LEU A 143 5.89 -33.88 -5.50
CA LEU A 143 5.80 -35.34 -5.67
C LEU A 143 5.47 -35.66 -7.11
N ASP A 144 6.34 -36.42 -7.75
CA ASP A 144 6.15 -36.96 -9.10
C ASP A 144 6.71 -38.38 -9.18
N HIS A 145 6.49 -39.05 -10.32
CA HIS A 145 6.87 -40.43 -10.61
C HIS A 145 8.33 -40.61 -11.04
#